data_AF-X1V895-F1
#
_entry.id   AF-X1V895-F1
#
_cell.length_a   1.000
_cell.length_b   1.000
_cell.length_c   1.000
_cell.angle_alpha   90.00
_cell.angle_beta   90.00
_cell.angle_gamma   90.00
#
_symmetry.space_group_name_H-M   'P 1'
#
loop_
_entity.id
_entity.type
_entity.pdbx_description
1 polymer ?
#
loop_
_entity_poly.entity_id
_entity_poly.type
_entity_poly.pdbx_seq_one_letter_code
_entity_poly.pdbx_strand_id
1 'polypeptide(L)'
;GRFENTGKLKLLYKNEKVGELDMDFLHNKCPLSRKKAYWKRKRFAEPVLPKKLRLGEILLKLLSHPNIASKEIVIRQYDHEVQGMSALKPLVGWENDGPSDGAVLRPFPDSKRGIVITCGINPYYGKIDPYWMAASSIEEAMRNSVACGGNPNKAAILDNFSWGDVNNPKILGELVRTSYGCYDTAVALKVPFISGKDSLNNVFSLKGKKKSILSTLLISCVSICDDVTKSPSSNFKQARNLIYIIGKTKKEMG
;
A
#
# COMPACT_ATOMS: atom_id res chain seq x y z
N GLY A 1 -31.88 -10.15 17.64
CA GLY A 1 -31.25 -11.17 18.50
C GLY A 1 -31.09 -10.63 19.90
N ARG A 2 -30.70 -11.47 20.86
CA ARG A 2 -30.40 -11.07 22.25
C ARG A 2 -29.07 -11.71 22.67
N PHE A 3 -28.28 -11.01 23.46
CA PHE A 3 -27.05 -11.56 24.04
C PHE A 3 -27.39 -12.33 25.31
N GLU A 4 -27.04 -13.61 25.36
CA GLU A 4 -27.19 -14.46 26.54
C GLU A 4 -25.80 -14.96 26.96
N ASN A 5 -25.56 -15.07 28.27
CA ASN A 5 -24.33 -15.64 28.81
C ASN A 5 -24.34 -17.19 28.77
N THR A 6 -24.60 -17.77 27.60
CA THR A 6 -24.71 -19.23 27.41
C THR A 6 -23.52 -19.85 26.68
N GLY A 7 -22.64 -19.04 26.10
CA GLY A 7 -21.52 -19.51 25.26
C GLY A 7 -21.95 -20.12 23.93
N LYS A 8 -23.22 -19.97 23.53
CA LYS A 8 -23.78 -20.58 22.31
C LYS A 8 -24.49 -19.56 21.43
N LEU A 9 -24.32 -19.68 20.12
CA LEU A 9 -25.17 -19.04 19.13
C LEU A 9 -26.41 -19.92 18.91
N LYS A 10 -27.60 -19.40 19.23
CA LYS A 10 -28.88 -20.04 18.93
C LYS A 10 -29.57 -19.30 17.79
N LEU A 11 -29.95 -20.04 16.76
CA LEU A 11 -30.71 -19.54 15.62
C LEU A 11 -32.15 -20.04 15.73
N LEU A 12 -33.09 -19.11 15.75
CA LEU A 12 -34.52 -19.39 15.81
C LEU A 12 -35.18 -18.88 14.53
N TYR A 13 -36.06 -19.69 13.94
CA TYR A 13 -36.96 -19.28 12.85
C TYR A 13 -38.39 -19.59 13.26
N LYS A 14 -39.26 -18.58 13.31
CA LYS A 14 -40.64 -18.71 13.83
C LYS A 14 -40.70 -19.39 15.20
N ASN A 15 -39.80 -19.01 16.10
CA ASN A 15 -39.61 -19.58 17.45
C ASN A 15 -39.11 -21.03 17.51
N GLU A 16 -38.91 -21.69 16.36
CA GLU A 16 -38.31 -23.02 16.29
C GLU A 16 -36.79 -22.92 16.20
N LYS A 17 -36.08 -23.78 16.94
CA LYS A 17 -34.61 -23.83 16.92
C LYS A 17 -34.11 -24.50 15.64
N VAL A 18 -33.55 -23.69 14.74
CA VAL A 18 -33.00 -24.13 13.45
C VAL A 18 -31.48 -24.27 13.45
N GLY A 19 -30.80 -23.79 14.49
CA GLY A 19 -29.37 -23.95 14.64
C GLY A 19 -28.90 -23.66 16.05
N GLU A 20 -27.88 -24.37 16.49
CA GLU A 20 -27.16 -24.12 17.74
C GLU A 20 -25.68 -24.41 17.51
N LEU A 21 -24.82 -23.46 17.82
CA LEU A 21 -23.38 -23.61 17.65
C LEU A 21 -22.66 -23.13 18.91
N ASP A 22 -21.72 -23.95 19.38
CA ASP A 22 -20.84 -23.59 20.48
C ASP A 22 -19.82 -22.54 20.02
N MET A 23 -19.73 -21.43 20.77
CA MET A 23 -18.88 -20.31 20.40
C MET A 23 -17.40 -20.59 20.64
N ASP A 24 -17.06 -21.42 21.64
CA ASP A 24 -15.67 -21.85 21.85
C ASP A 24 -15.18 -22.73 20.69
N PHE A 25 -16.02 -23.66 20.23
CA PHE A 25 -15.73 -24.45 19.04
C PHE A 25 -15.54 -23.57 17.79
N LEU A 26 -16.43 -22.61 17.54
CA LEU A 26 -16.35 -21.74 16.37
C LEU A 26 -15.08 -20.88 16.36
N HIS A 27 -14.71 -20.30 17.51
CA HIS A 27 -13.61 -19.34 17.57
C HIS A 27 -12.25 -19.96 17.85
N ASN A 28 -12.18 -21.03 18.65
CA ASN A 28 -10.91 -21.53 19.20
C ASN A 28 -10.50 -22.90 18.66
N LYS A 29 -11.39 -23.63 17.97
CA LYS A 29 -11.11 -25.02 17.53
C LYS A 29 -10.91 -25.19 16.02
N CYS A 30 -10.66 -24.09 15.30
CA CYS A 30 -10.30 -24.17 13.89
C CYS A 30 -8.85 -24.69 13.73
N PRO A 31 -8.62 -25.84 13.05
CA PRO A 31 -7.28 -26.40 12.91
C PRO A 31 -6.39 -25.50 12.04
N LEU A 32 -5.18 -25.21 12.54
CA LEU A 32 -4.18 -24.45 11.79
C LEU A 32 -3.55 -25.32 10.68
N SER A 33 -3.59 -24.82 9.45
CA SER A 33 -2.95 -25.48 8.31
C SER A 33 -1.43 -25.26 8.33
N ARG A 34 -0.65 -26.34 8.18
CA ARG A 34 0.79 -26.26 7.89
C ARG A 34 1.04 -26.55 6.42
N LYS A 35 1.67 -25.61 5.71
CA LYS A 35 2.01 -25.73 4.28
C LYS A 35 3.52 -25.57 4.08
N LYS A 36 4.06 -26.26 3.07
CA LYS A 36 5.47 -26.11 2.68
C LYS A 36 5.59 -24.97 1.67
N ALA A 37 6.41 -23.98 2.02
CA ALA A 37 6.74 -22.86 1.16
C ALA A 37 8.14 -23.06 0.55
N TYR A 38 8.33 -22.67 -0.71
CA TYR A 38 9.63 -22.73 -1.38
C TYR A 38 9.92 -21.41 -2.07
N TRP A 39 11.03 -20.78 -1.69
CA TRP A 39 11.55 -19.61 -2.39
C TRP A 39 13.02 -19.82 -2.74
N LYS A 40 13.40 -19.41 -3.95
CA LYS A 40 14.78 -19.36 -4.39
C LYS A 40 15.07 -17.98 -4.94
N ARG A 41 16.06 -17.29 -4.35
CA ARG A 41 16.52 -15.99 -4.83
C ARG A 41 17.00 -16.12 -6.27
N LYS A 42 16.44 -15.28 -7.16
CA LYS A 42 16.90 -15.13 -8.52
C LYS A 42 18.08 -14.16 -8.55
N ARG A 43 19.03 -14.38 -9.46
CA ARG A 43 20.10 -13.44 -9.76
C ARG A 43 19.87 -12.92 -11.17
N PHE A 44 19.85 -11.61 -11.32
CA PHE A 44 19.74 -10.94 -12.60
C PHE A 44 21.09 -10.28 -12.92
N ALA A 45 21.42 -10.22 -14.20
CA ALA A 45 22.52 -9.40 -14.66
C ALA A 45 22.01 -7.98 -14.88
N GLU A 46 22.84 -6.99 -14.57
CA GLU A 46 22.53 -5.59 -14.87
C GLU A 46 22.31 -5.41 -16.38
N PRO A 47 21.28 -4.65 -16.80
CA PRO A 47 21.03 -4.41 -18.20
C PRO A 47 22.16 -3.59 -18.83
N VAL A 48 22.61 -4.03 -20.01
CA VAL A 48 23.60 -3.27 -20.79
C VAL A 48 22.88 -2.11 -21.48
N LEU A 49 23.20 -0.88 -21.08
CA LEU A 49 22.62 0.31 -21.69
C LEU A 49 23.23 0.57 -23.08
N PRO A 50 22.43 1.02 -24.06
CA PRO A 50 22.93 1.52 -25.33
C PRO A 50 23.94 2.65 -25.13
N LYS A 51 25.00 2.68 -25.96
CA LYS A 51 26.03 3.74 -25.94
C LYS A 51 25.46 5.15 -26.18
N LYS A 52 24.35 5.25 -26.91
CA LYS A 52 23.62 6.50 -27.17
C LYS A 52 22.18 6.34 -26.70
N LEU A 53 21.78 7.17 -25.73
CA LEU A 53 20.40 7.24 -25.24
C LEU A 53 19.74 8.53 -25.75
N ARG A 54 18.56 8.40 -26.35
CA ARG A 54 17.74 9.56 -26.71
C ARG A 54 16.86 9.93 -25.51
N LEU A 55 17.46 10.59 -24.52
CA LEU A 55 16.83 10.83 -23.22
C LEU A 55 15.50 11.57 -23.31
N GLY A 56 15.37 12.55 -24.21
CA GLY A 56 14.10 13.27 -24.44
C GLY A 56 12.97 12.33 -24.90
N GLU A 57 13.25 11.43 -25.84
CA GLU A 57 12.27 10.45 -26.31
C GLU A 57 11.92 9.42 -25.23
N ILE A 58 12.91 8.99 -24.44
CA ILE A 58 12.69 8.07 -23.32
C ILE A 58 11.80 8.72 -22.27
N LEU A 59 12.07 9.99 -21.93
CA LEU A 59 11.24 10.74 -20.97
C LEU A 59 9.79 10.85 -21.46
N LEU A 60 9.57 11.20 -22.73
CA LEU A 60 8.21 11.29 -23.29
C LEU A 60 7.50 9.93 -23.29
N LYS A 61 8.22 8.81 -23.51
CA LYS A 61 7.68 7.46 -23.38
C LYS A 61 7.33 7.10 -21.95
N LEU A 62 8.14 7.52 -20.98
CA LEU A 62 7.85 7.30 -19.56
C LEU A 62 6.62 8.10 -19.13
N LEU A 63 6.54 9.38 -19.49
CA LEU A 63 5.41 10.25 -19.14
C LEU A 63 4.09 9.79 -19.76
N SER A 64 4.12 9.13 -20.93
CA SER A 64 2.92 8.56 -21.54
C SER A 64 2.51 7.18 -21.01
N HIS A 65 3.37 6.53 -20.21
CA HIS A 65 3.07 5.22 -19.65
C HIS A 65 1.93 5.33 -18.61
N PRO A 66 0.86 4.52 -18.67
CA PRO A 66 -0.30 4.66 -17.77
C PRO A 66 0.02 4.65 -16.27
N ASN A 67 1.06 3.91 -15.86
CA ASN A 67 1.51 3.91 -14.46
C ASN A 67 2.08 5.28 -14.01
N ILE A 68 2.68 6.07 -14.91
CA ILE A 68 3.34 7.35 -14.62
C ILE A 68 2.44 8.55 -14.98
N ALA A 69 1.70 8.46 -16.08
CA ALA A 69 0.85 9.52 -16.61
C ALA A 69 -0.13 10.08 -15.56
N SER A 70 -0.61 11.31 -15.77
CA SER A 70 -1.57 11.97 -14.86
C SER A 70 -2.79 11.07 -14.56
N LYS A 71 -3.20 11.06 -13.30
CA LYS A 71 -4.38 10.33 -12.80
C LYS A 71 -5.60 11.24 -12.63
N GLU A 72 -5.50 12.49 -13.07
CA GLU A 72 -6.52 13.53 -12.92
C GLU A 72 -7.91 13.09 -13.38
N ILE A 73 -8.02 12.38 -14.51
CA ILE A 73 -9.31 11.90 -15.02
C ILE A 73 -10.05 10.99 -14.03
N VAL A 74 -9.32 10.24 -13.20
CA VAL A 74 -9.92 9.42 -12.14
C VAL A 74 -10.19 10.27 -10.91
N ILE A 75 -9.22 11.10 -10.50
CA ILE A 75 -9.31 11.91 -9.29
C ILE A 75 -10.50 12.86 -9.33
N ARG A 76 -10.73 13.55 -10.47
CA ARG A 76 -11.79 14.55 -10.62
C ARG A 76 -13.21 13.97 -10.65
N GLN A 77 -13.36 12.66 -10.77
CA GLN A 77 -14.68 12.01 -10.70
C GLN A 77 -15.23 11.98 -9.26
N TYR A 78 -14.38 12.19 -8.26
CA TYR A 78 -14.75 12.08 -6.85
C TYR A 78 -14.63 13.42 -6.13
N ASP A 79 -15.55 13.64 -5.19
CA ASP A 79 -15.47 14.75 -4.26
C ASP A 79 -14.26 14.59 -3.32
N HIS A 80 -13.58 15.70 -3.04
CA HIS A 80 -12.42 15.76 -2.15
C HIS A 80 -12.52 16.92 -1.14
N GLU A 81 -13.70 17.53 -1.01
CA GLU A 81 -13.93 18.75 -0.21
C GLU A 81 -15.11 18.67 0.75
N VAL A 82 -15.96 17.64 0.65
CA VAL A 82 -17.10 17.46 1.54
C VAL A 82 -16.64 17.53 3.00
N GLN A 83 -17.41 18.29 3.81
CA GLN A 83 -17.10 18.65 5.20
C GLN A 83 -15.97 19.69 5.40
N GLY A 84 -15.29 20.15 4.34
CA GLY A 84 -14.29 21.22 4.41
C GLY A 84 -13.04 20.85 5.20
N MET A 85 -12.76 19.55 5.35
CA MET A 85 -11.67 19.03 6.20
C MET A 85 -10.38 18.75 5.43
N SER A 86 -10.32 18.94 4.12
CA SER A 86 -9.11 18.69 3.32
C SER A 86 -8.14 19.87 3.40
N ALA A 87 -6.98 19.67 4.03
CA ALA A 87 -5.90 20.67 4.11
C ALA A 87 -4.89 20.54 2.96
N LEU A 88 -4.57 19.31 2.55
CA LEU A 88 -3.80 19.02 1.34
C LEU A 88 -4.63 18.08 0.46
N LYS A 89 -4.90 18.51 -0.76
CA LYS A 89 -5.76 17.82 -1.72
C LYS A 89 -4.93 16.90 -2.64
N PRO A 90 -5.56 15.92 -3.32
CA PRO A 90 -4.86 15.06 -4.27
C PRO A 90 -4.23 15.80 -5.46
N LEU A 91 -4.77 16.98 -5.80
CA LEU A 91 -4.23 17.87 -6.81
C LEU A 91 -3.79 19.19 -6.15
N VAL A 92 -2.63 19.71 -6.58
CA VAL A 92 -1.95 20.90 -6.06
C VAL A 92 -1.41 21.72 -7.23
N GLY A 93 -0.75 22.84 -6.93
CA GLY A 93 -0.31 23.79 -7.97
C GLY A 93 -1.31 24.94 -8.13
N TRP A 94 -0.98 25.88 -9.01
CA TRP A 94 -1.78 27.08 -9.22
C TRP A 94 -3.17 26.76 -9.77
N GLU A 95 -3.25 25.77 -10.66
CA GLU A 95 -4.50 25.35 -11.32
C GLU A 95 -5.08 24.06 -10.73
N ASN A 96 -4.51 23.54 -9.64
CA ASN A 96 -4.83 22.20 -9.11
C ASN A 96 -4.70 21.11 -10.20
N ASP A 97 -3.56 21.10 -10.86
CA ASP A 97 -3.19 20.28 -12.02
C ASP A 97 -1.97 19.37 -11.75
N GLY A 98 -1.25 19.60 -10.65
CA GLY A 98 -0.13 18.78 -10.20
C GLY A 98 -0.55 17.69 -9.20
N PRO A 99 0.05 16.49 -9.21
CA PRO A 99 -0.26 15.44 -8.24
C PRO A 99 0.33 15.76 -6.87
N SER A 100 -0.38 15.44 -5.79
CA SER A 100 0.17 15.40 -4.43
C SER A 100 0.69 13.99 -4.10
N ASP A 101 1.69 13.89 -3.20
CA ASP A 101 2.21 12.61 -2.70
C ASP A 101 1.24 11.93 -1.71
N GLY A 102 0.23 12.66 -1.24
CA GLY A 102 -0.73 12.23 -0.25
C GLY A 102 -1.87 13.21 -0.04
N ALA A 103 -2.78 12.86 0.88
CA ALA A 103 -3.82 13.76 1.37
C ALA A 103 -3.60 14.10 2.84
N VAL A 104 -3.89 15.35 3.22
CA VAL A 104 -3.88 15.78 4.62
C VAL A 104 -5.26 16.25 5.00
N LEU A 105 -5.83 15.64 6.03
CA LEU A 105 -7.14 15.96 6.57
C LEU A 105 -7.00 16.66 7.92
N ARG A 106 -7.85 17.66 8.17
CA ARG A 106 -8.00 18.39 9.44
C ARG A 106 -9.38 18.04 10.02
N PRO A 107 -9.49 16.94 10.79
CA PRO A 107 -10.79 16.45 11.26
C PRO A 107 -11.44 17.36 12.31
N PHE A 108 -10.64 18.19 12.99
CA PHE A 108 -11.12 19.10 14.03
C PHE A 108 -10.87 20.56 13.63
N PRO A 109 -11.91 21.37 13.40
CA PRO A 109 -11.78 22.77 12.99
C PRO A 109 -10.95 23.62 13.96
N ASP A 110 -11.01 23.37 15.26
CA ASP A 110 -10.28 24.16 16.26
C ASP A 110 -8.83 23.70 16.49
N SER A 111 -8.40 22.64 15.80
CA SER A 111 -7.05 22.09 15.92
C SER A 111 -6.26 22.32 14.65
N LYS A 112 -4.99 22.69 14.77
CA LYS A 112 -4.05 22.69 13.64
C LYS A 112 -3.53 21.28 13.30
N ARG A 113 -3.76 20.29 14.16
CA ARG A 113 -3.35 18.91 13.88
C ARG A 113 -4.20 18.29 12.80
N GLY A 114 -3.58 17.45 11.99
CA GLY A 114 -4.24 16.69 10.95
C GLY A 114 -3.75 15.26 10.86
N ILE A 115 -4.29 14.57 9.88
CA ILE A 115 -4.00 13.19 9.54
C ILE A 115 -3.50 13.17 8.10
N VAL A 116 -2.33 12.61 7.88
CA VAL A 116 -1.77 12.35 6.56
C VAL A 116 -2.13 10.93 6.15
N ILE A 117 -2.62 10.75 4.93
CA ILE A 117 -2.93 9.44 4.33
C ILE A 117 -2.13 9.30 3.04
N THR A 118 -1.34 8.23 2.96
CA THR A 118 -0.48 7.92 1.80
C THR A 118 -0.47 6.43 1.54
N CYS A 119 0.09 6.03 0.40
CA CYS A 119 0.30 4.63 0.06
C CYS A 119 1.60 4.42 -0.73
N GLY A 120 2.01 3.15 -0.81
CA GLY A 120 3.12 2.68 -1.62
C GLY A 120 2.80 1.31 -2.22
N ILE A 121 3.18 1.12 -3.49
CA ILE A 121 2.83 -0.07 -4.27
C ILE A 121 3.83 -0.31 -5.41
N ASN A 122 4.70 -1.31 -5.22
CA ASN A 122 5.84 -1.56 -6.10
C ASN A 122 5.90 -3.00 -6.65
N PRO A 123 4.82 -3.53 -7.29
CA PRO A 123 4.65 -4.97 -7.55
C PRO A 123 5.71 -5.58 -8.48
N TYR A 124 6.35 -4.76 -9.33
CA TYR A 124 7.38 -5.25 -10.25
C TYR A 124 8.69 -5.62 -9.53
N TYR A 125 8.99 -5.02 -8.36
CA TYR A 125 10.10 -5.49 -7.52
C TYR A 125 9.89 -6.93 -7.06
N GLY A 126 8.63 -7.36 -6.90
CA GLY A 126 8.30 -8.74 -6.53
C GLY A 126 8.74 -9.77 -7.57
N LYS A 127 8.90 -9.38 -8.84
CA LYS A 127 9.47 -10.26 -9.88
C LYS A 127 10.94 -10.58 -9.64
N ILE A 128 11.65 -9.65 -9.02
CA ILE A 128 13.07 -9.77 -8.67
C ILE A 128 13.18 -10.44 -7.29
N ASP A 129 12.58 -9.82 -6.28
CA ASP A 129 12.59 -10.28 -4.90
C ASP A 129 11.39 -9.71 -4.10
N PRO A 130 10.46 -10.56 -3.64
CA PRO A 130 9.29 -10.13 -2.86
C PRO A 130 9.63 -9.44 -1.53
N TYR A 131 10.80 -9.70 -0.95
CA TYR A 131 11.27 -9.01 0.25
C TYR A 131 11.47 -7.52 -0.03
N TRP A 132 12.18 -7.21 -1.13
CA TRP A 132 12.48 -5.84 -1.51
C TRP A 132 11.26 -5.11 -2.06
N MET A 133 10.29 -5.83 -2.63
CA MET A 133 8.96 -5.27 -2.89
C MET A 133 8.28 -4.77 -1.62
N ALA A 134 8.30 -5.57 -0.54
CA ALA A 134 7.72 -5.15 0.73
C ALA A 134 8.42 -3.92 1.31
N ALA A 135 9.76 -3.96 1.36
CA ALA A 135 10.55 -2.84 1.85
C ALA A 135 10.29 -1.56 1.04
N SER A 136 10.24 -1.68 -0.30
CA SER A 136 9.98 -0.56 -1.20
C SER A 136 8.57 0.00 -1.04
N SER A 137 7.54 -0.83 -0.92
CA SER A 137 6.16 -0.36 -0.70
C SER A 137 5.99 0.34 0.66
N ILE A 138 6.61 -0.17 1.74
CA ILE A 138 6.55 0.46 3.06
C ILE A 138 7.27 1.80 3.05
N GLU A 139 8.48 1.81 2.48
CA GLU A 139 9.31 3.01 2.45
C GLU A 139 8.68 4.10 1.56
N GLU A 140 8.08 3.76 0.41
CA GLU A 140 7.33 4.72 -0.41
C GLU A 140 6.14 5.32 0.36
N ALA A 141 5.34 4.49 1.03
CA ALA A 141 4.20 4.98 1.82
C ALA A 141 4.63 5.96 2.92
N MET A 142 5.71 5.63 3.63
CA MET A 142 6.30 6.47 4.69
C MET A 142 6.92 7.75 4.13
N ARG A 143 7.68 7.66 3.03
CA ARG A 143 8.31 8.81 2.38
C ARG A 143 7.27 9.81 1.88
N ASN A 144 6.23 9.32 1.24
CA ASN A 144 5.08 10.14 0.82
C ASN A 144 4.44 10.83 2.03
N SER A 145 4.33 10.12 3.17
CA SER A 145 3.75 10.69 4.40
C SER A 145 4.59 11.86 4.92
N VAL A 146 5.91 11.68 4.99
CA VAL A 146 6.85 12.73 5.40
C VAL A 146 6.85 13.90 4.41
N ALA A 147 6.77 13.63 3.11
CA ALA A 147 6.68 14.66 2.07
C ALA A 147 5.41 15.52 2.18
N CYS A 148 4.36 14.99 2.82
CA CYS A 148 3.13 15.71 3.17
C CYS A 148 3.12 16.24 4.61
N GLY A 149 4.27 16.28 5.30
CA GLY A 149 4.37 16.83 6.66
C GLY A 149 3.88 15.89 7.76
N GLY A 150 3.75 14.60 7.47
CA GLY A 150 3.46 13.55 8.44
C GLY A 150 4.64 13.30 9.37
N ASN A 151 4.35 13.14 10.66
CA ASN A 151 5.36 12.83 11.67
C ASN A 151 5.65 11.31 11.66
N PRO A 152 6.86 10.87 11.26
CA PRO A 152 7.16 9.44 11.12
C PRO A 152 7.13 8.70 12.46
N ASN A 153 7.33 9.39 13.60
CA ASN A 153 7.22 8.79 14.93
C ASN A 153 5.76 8.60 15.40
N LYS A 154 4.80 9.15 14.64
CA LYS A 154 3.35 9.03 14.89
C LYS A 154 2.66 8.43 13.67
N ALA A 155 3.35 7.56 12.95
CA ALA A 155 2.83 6.85 11.81
C ALA A 155 2.41 5.43 12.20
N ALA A 156 1.46 4.89 11.44
CA ALA A 156 1.07 3.49 11.45
C ALA A 156 0.78 3.06 10.01
N ILE A 157 1.03 1.79 9.72
CA ILE A 157 0.87 1.23 8.38
C ILE A 157 -0.17 0.10 8.36
N LEU A 158 -0.68 -0.17 7.17
CA LEU A 158 -1.61 -1.24 6.89
C LEU A 158 -1.16 -1.99 5.64
N ASP A 159 -1.29 -3.31 5.65
CA ASP A 159 -0.97 -4.18 4.51
C ASP A 159 -2.21 -4.68 3.78
N ASN A 160 -2.14 -4.70 2.45
CA ASN A 160 -3.13 -5.35 1.61
C ASN A 160 -2.41 -6.30 0.65
N PHE A 161 -2.45 -7.60 0.97
CA PHE A 161 -1.87 -8.66 0.16
C PHE A 161 -2.85 -9.11 -0.92
N SER A 162 -2.42 -9.08 -2.18
CA SER A 162 -3.14 -9.68 -3.31
C SER A 162 -2.27 -10.76 -3.94
N TRP A 163 -2.62 -12.02 -3.70
CA TRP A 163 -1.80 -13.18 -4.01
C TRP A 163 -2.51 -14.22 -4.86
N GLY A 164 -1.71 -15.01 -5.59
CA GLY A 164 -2.17 -16.13 -6.39
C GLY A 164 -2.57 -17.37 -5.57
N ASP A 165 -2.53 -18.54 -6.20
CA ASP A 165 -2.84 -19.83 -5.56
C ASP A 165 -1.76 -20.21 -4.51
N VAL A 166 -2.11 -20.07 -3.23
CA VAL A 166 -1.22 -20.37 -2.09
C VAL A 166 -1.10 -21.86 -1.78
N ASN A 167 -1.72 -22.74 -2.57
CA ASN A 167 -1.41 -24.17 -2.55
C ASN A 167 -0.16 -24.48 -3.38
N ASN A 168 0.26 -23.58 -4.27
CA ASN A 168 1.54 -23.69 -4.94
C ASN A 168 2.67 -23.27 -3.99
N PRO A 169 3.62 -24.16 -3.64
CA PRO A 169 4.71 -23.84 -2.72
C PRO A 169 5.56 -22.63 -3.13
N LYS A 170 5.67 -22.34 -4.44
CA LYS A 170 6.43 -21.18 -4.95
C LYS A 170 5.72 -19.87 -4.65
N ILE A 171 4.43 -19.80 -4.91
CA ILE A 171 3.58 -18.62 -4.64
C ILE A 171 3.48 -18.38 -3.13
N LEU A 172 3.32 -19.44 -2.35
CA LEU A 172 3.40 -19.36 -0.89
C LEU A 172 4.78 -18.89 -0.41
N GLY A 173 5.86 -19.34 -1.07
CA GLY A 173 7.22 -18.88 -0.80
C GLY A 173 7.40 -17.38 -1.01
N GLU A 174 6.79 -16.82 -2.05
CA GLU A 174 6.76 -15.37 -2.27
C GLU A 174 6.02 -14.64 -1.14
N LEU A 175 4.88 -15.17 -0.68
CA LEU A 175 4.10 -14.59 0.42
C LEU A 175 4.90 -14.54 1.72
N VAL A 176 5.54 -15.67 2.07
CA VAL A 176 6.39 -15.79 3.26
C VAL A 176 7.56 -14.81 3.17
N ARG A 177 8.22 -14.71 2.01
CA ARG A 177 9.33 -13.78 1.82
C ARG A 177 8.92 -12.31 1.90
N THR A 178 7.74 -11.97 1.39
CA THR A 178 7.15 -10.64 1.52
C THR A 178 6.86 -10.32 2.98
N SER A 179 6.34 -11.29 3.74
CA SER A 179 6.05 -11.13 5.18
C SER A 179 7.31 -10.84 6.00
N TYR A 180 8.44 -11.50 5.69
CA TYR A 180 9.74 -11.15 6.28
C TYR A 180 10.17 -9.72 5.95
N GLY A 181 9.99 -9.30 4.68
CA GLY A 181 10.29 -7.92 4.27
C GLY A 181 9.43 -6.89 4.99
N CYS A 182 8.14 -7.20 5.21
CA CYS A 182 7.26 -6.37 6.02
C CYS A 182 7.75 -6.25 7.46
N TYR A 183 8.05 -7.38 8.11
CA TYR A 183 8.51 -7.40 9.49
C TYR A 183 9.81 -6.61 9.68
N ASP A 184 10.86 -6.94 8.93
CA ASP A 184 12.17 -6.31 9.10
C ASP A 184 12.11 -4.80 8.83
N THR A 185 11.39 -4.39 7.78
CA THR A 185 11.29 -2.97 7.41
C THR A 185 10.47 -2.20 8.44
N ALA A 186 9.33 -2.74 8.88
CA ALA A 186 8.48 -2.10 9.88
C ALA A 186 9.19 -1.95 11.23
N VAL A 187 9.92 -2.99 11.66
CA VAL A 187 10.75 -2.95 12.89
C VAL A 187 11.87 -1.92 12.75
N ALA A 188 12.59 -1.90 11.63
CA ALA A 188 13.68 -0.95 11.39
C ALA A 188 13.20 0.52 11.39
N LEU A 189 12.04 0.79 10.78
CA LEU A 189 11.41 2.11 10.75
C LEU A 189 10.60 2.44 12.02
N LYS A 190 10.45 1.47 12.95
CA LYS A 190 9.65 1.59 14.17
C LYS A 190 8.20 2.01 13.90
N VAL A 191 7.61 1.46 12.84
CA VAL A 191 6.24 1.75 12.42
C VAL A 191 5.36 0.51 12.55
N PRO A 192 4.27 0.52 13.34
CA PRO A 192 3.45 -0.65 13.56
C PRO A 192 2.46 -0.89 12.41
N PHE A 193 2.19 -2.16 12.13
CA PHE A 193 0.98 -2.56 11.40
C PHE A 193 -0.21 -2.52 12.36
N ILE A 194 -1.27 -1.77 12.00
CA ILE A 194 -2.47 -1.63 12.85
C ILE A 194 -3.70 -2.35 12.28
N SER A 195 -3.65 -2.74 11.00
CA SER A 195 -4.70 -3.46 10.31
C SER A 195 -4.14 -4.01 9.00
N GLY A 196 -4.84 -4.95 8.38
CA GLY A 196 -4.50 -5.45 7.06
C GLY A 196 -5.59 -6.33 6.47
N LYS A 197 -5.37 -6.78 5.23
CA LYS A 197 -6.22 -7.74 4.54
C LYS A 197 -5.41 -8.57 3.57
N ASP A 198 -5.77 -9.84 3.47
CA ASP A 198 -5.31 -10.71 2.39
C ASP A 198 -6.46 -11.09 1.44
N SER A 199 -6.12 -11.11 0.15
CA SER A 199 -6.91 -11.69 -0.93
C SER A 199 -6.05 -12.74 -1.59
N LEU A 200 -6.31 -14.00 -1.25
CA LEU A 200 -5.57 -15.16 -1.74
C LEU A 200 -6.34 -15.87 -2.85
N ASN A 201 -5.63 -16.64 -3.66
CA ASN A 201 -6.18 -17.43 -4.78
C ASN A 201 -6.72 -16.57 -5.94
N ASN A 202 -6.12 -15.41 -6.17
CA ASN A 202 -6.40 -14.58 -7.34
C ASN A 202 -5.81 -15.23 -8.60
N VAL A 203 -6.57 -16.17 -9.17
CA VAL A 203 -6.19 -16.93 -10.36
C VAL A 203 -7.36 -16.92 -11.34
N PHE A 204 -7.06 -16.52 -12.58
CA PHE A 204 -8.01 -16.62 -13.68
C PHE A 204 -7.79 -17.95 -14.41
N SER A 205 -8.88 -18.66 -14.72
CA SER A 205 -8.84 -19.92 -15.47
C SER A 205 -9.69 -19.82 -16.72
N LEU A 206 -9.07 -20.03 -17.89
CA LEU A 206 -9.77 -20.03 -19.18
C LEU A 206 -9.27 -21.20 -20.03
N LYS A 207 -10.20 -22.04 -20.51
CA LYS A 207 -9.91 -23.22 -21.34
C LYS A 207 -8.80 -24.12 -20.75
N GLY A 208 -8.85 -24.36 -19.45
CA GLY A 208 -7.87 -25.17 -18.71
C GLY A 208 -6.52 -24.49 -18.42
N LYS A 209 -6.29 -23.26 -18.92
CA LYS A 209 -5.08 -22.49 -18.61
C LYS A 209 -5.35 -21.59 -17.41
N LYS A 210 -4.59 -21.81 -16.33
CA LYS A 210 -4.59 -20.94 -15.14
C LYS A 210 -3.52 -19.85 -15.28
N LYS A 211 -3.89 -18.60 -15.01
CA LYS A 211 -2.99 -17.46 -14.91
C LYS A 211 -3.17 -16.80 -13.55
N SER A 212 -2.11 -16.82 -12.75
CA SER A 212 -2.05 -16.08 -11.49
C SER A 212 -1.88 -14.59 -11.76
N ILE A 213 -2.42 -13.75 -10.89
CA ILE A 213 -2.03 -12.34 -10.82
C ILE A 213 -0.54 -12.21 -10.49
N LEU A 214 0.01 -11.02 -10.72
CA LEU A 214 1.28 -10.61 -10.12
C LEU A 214 1.06 -10.42 -8.62
N SER A 215 1.83 -11.14 -7.81
CA SER A 215 1.88 -10.95 -6.36
C SER A 215 2.09 -9.47 -6.04
N THR A 216 1.14 -8.86 -5.35
CA THR A 216 1.08 -7.41 -5.15
C THR A 216 0.84 -7.10 -3.68
N LEU A 217 1.62 -6.16 -3.15
CA LEU A 217 1.46 -5.60 -1.81
C LEU A 217 1.23 -4.09 -1.93
N LEU A 218 0.08 -3.65 -1.47
CA LEU A 218 -0.22 -2.25 -1.21
C LEU A 218 0.01 -1.99 0.29
N ILE A 219 0.81 -0.97 0.60
CA ILE A 219 0.94 -0.44 1.95
C ILE A 219 0.23 0.89 2.00
N SER A 220 -0.66 1.06 2.98
CA SER A 220 -1.21 2.37 3.34
C SER A 220 -0.50 2.87 4.59
N CYS A 221 -0.25 4.17 4.66
CA CYS A 221 0.31 4.83 5.84
C CYS A 221 -0.67 5.91 6.31
N VAL A 222 -0.88 5.95 7.63
CA VAL A 222 -1.60 7.02 8.32
C VAL A 222 -0.65 7.62 9.34
N SER A 223 -0.50 8.94 9.35
CA SER A 223 0.34 9.62 10.35
C SER A 223 -0.25 10.94 10.81
N ILE A 224 0.24 11.45 11.94
CA ILE A 224 -0.17 12.76 12.46
C ILE A 224 0.64 13.87 11.79
N CYS A 225 -0.05 14.87 11.23
CA CYS A 225 0.54 16.17 10.90
C CYS A 225 0.35 17.10 12.09
N ASP A 226 1.44 17.61 12.67
CA ASP A 226 1.35 18.45 13.88
C ASP A 226 0.75 19.85 13.60
N ASP A 227 0.92 20.36 12.37
CA ASP A 227 0.33 21.63 11.89
C ASP A 227 0.05 21.57 10.37
N VAL A 228 -1.22 21.38 10.01
CA VAL A 228 -1.65 21.25 8.60
C VAL A 228 -1.39 22.51 7.77
N THR A 229 -1.24 23.68 8.41
CA THR A 229 -0.94 24.94 7.70
C THR A 229 0.50 24.98 7.18
N LYS A 230 1.34 24.05 7.63
CA LYS A 230 2.74 23.89 7.22
C LYS A 230 2.96 22.64 6.38
N SER A 231 1.89 21.97 5.94
CA SER A 231 2.00 20.79 5.08
C SER A 231 2.73 21.17 3.78
N PRO A 232 3.87 20.53 3.46
CA PRO A 232 4.48 20.66 2.15
C PRO A 232 3.56 20.07 1.08
N SER A 233 3.78 20.51 -0.15
CA SER A 233 3.21 19.88 -1.34
C SER A 233 4.24 19.85 -2.46
N SER A 234 4.03 18.96 -3.42
CA SER A 234 4.97 18.62 -4.49
C SER A 234 5.28 19.76 -5.47
N ASN A 235 4.37 20.73 -5.63
CA ASN A 235 4.56 21.81 -6.61
C ASN A 235 5.63 22.82 -6.19
N PHE A 236 6.44 23.28 -7.15
CA PHE A 236 7.38 24.38 -6.93
C PHE A 236 6.64 25.66 -6.48
N LYS A 237 7.25 26.40 -5.56
CA LYS A 237 6.63 27.57 -4.91
C LYS A 237 7.02 28.89 -5.55
N GLN A 238 8.30 29.05 -5.84
CA GLN A 238 8.83 30.28 -6.45
C GLN A 238 10.12 29.99 -7.21
N ALA A 239 10.43 30.84 -8.18
CA ALA A 239 11.71 30.82 -8.88
C ALA A 239 12.88 31.03 -7.91
N ARG A 240 14.06 30.52 -8.26
CA ARG A 240 15.31 30.60 -7.49
C ARG A 240 15.32 29.80 -6.18
N ASN A 241 14.27 29.05 -5.86
CA ASN A 241 14.35 28.03 -4.82
C ASN A 241 15.40 26.98 -5.19
N LEU A 242 16.19 26.56 -4.20
CA LEU A 242 17.18 25.51 -4.35
C LEU A 242 16.50 24.14 -4.34
N ILE A 243 17.00 23.23 -5.18
CA ILE A 243 16.53 21.84 -5.28
C ILE A 243 17.63 20.93 -4.74
N TYR A 244 17.25 20.06 -3.80
CA TYR A 244 18.17 19.12 -3.16
C TYR A 244 17.71 17.69 -3.41
N ILE A 245 18.69 16.79 -3.56
CA ILE A 245 18.46 15.34 -3.60
C ILE A 245 19.06 14.76 -2.32
N ILE A 246 18.23 14.09 -1.53
CA ILE A 246 18.65 13.45 -0.28
C ILE A 246 18.87 11.96 -0.54
N GLY A 247 20.03 11.44 -0.14
CA GLY A 247 20.39 10.04 -0.30
C GLY A 247 21.36 9.77 -1.45
N LYS A 248 21.56 8.47 -1.77
CA LYS A 248 22.47 8.02 -2.81
C LYS A 248 21.67 7.45 -3.98
N THR A 249 21.83 8.03 -5.16
CA THR A 249 21.23 7.51 -6.41
C THR A 249 22.27 6.70 -7.17
N LYS A 250 22.06 5.40 -7.32
CA LYS A 250 22.91 4.51 -8.12
C LYS A 250 22.29 4.29 -9.51
N LYS A 251 23.06 3.68 -10.41
CA LYS A 251 22.59 3.31 -11.75
C LYS A 251 21.83 1.98 -11.72
N GLU A 252 20.76 1.93 -10.93
CA GLU A 252 19.92 0.74 -10.75
C GLU A 252 18.70 0.86 -11.67
N MET A 253 18.41 -0.19 -12.45
CA MET A 253 17.30 -0.20 -13.44
C MET A 253 16.28 -1.33 -13.18
N GLY A 254 16.31 -1.91 -11.98
CA GLY A 254 15.56 -3.10 -11.60
C GLY A 254 16.41 -4.37 -11.64
#